data_AF-G1Q511-F1
#
_entry.id   AF-G1Q511-F1
#
_cell.length_a   1.000
_cell.length_b   1.000
_cell.length_c   1.000
_cell.angle_alpha   90.00
_cell.angle_beta   90.00
_cell.angle_gamma   90.00
#
_symmetry.space_group_name_H-M   'P 1'
#
loop_
_entity.id
_entity.type
_entity.pdbx_description
1 polymer ?
#
loop_
_entity_poly.entity_id
_entity_poly.type
_entity_poly.pdbx_seq_one_letter_code
_entity_poly.pdbx_strand_id
1 'polypeptide(L)'
;CSSVLLSLADLDVFIKNSEGSLLKKVEKGDSNGLVEIMQHLMALKERQSSTDEMFEPLKQTIELLKTYEQELPETVFKLLEELPEKWNNIKKLAITVRQHVAPLQASEVALLRQRCTAFEAEQQQFWERFHREAPFRFDSTDPHQSLDARHMELQEMESAMASISDSASLFEVNVPDYRQLRQCRREICQLKELWDTVGMVTSNIHAWEATPWKSINVEAMDLECKRFARYLRNLDKEVRAWDAFTGLESMVLNTLTSLRAVAELQNPAIRERHWRQLMQATGVSFTMGEGTTLAQLLQLQLHRFEDEVQGIVDRAVKEMGMEKTLKELQATWAGMEFQYELHLRTSVPLLRSDEDLIEVLEDNQVQLQNLMMS
;
A
#
# COMPACT_ATOMS: atom_id res chain seq x y z
N CYS A 1 -4.54 -51.26 29.90
CA CYS A 1 -4.03 -50.88 31.24
C CYS A 1 -3.17 -49.61 31.25
N SER A 2 -2.22 -49.41 30.34
CA SER A 2 -1.31 -48.24 30.39
C SER A 2 -2.00 -46.88 30.25
N SER A 3 -2.98 -46.72 29.34
CA SER A 3 -3.69 -45.43 29.16
C SER A 3 -4.60 -45.06 30.35
N VAL A 4 -5.23 -46.05 30.97
CA VAL A 4 -6.11 -45.85 32.14
C VAL A 4 -5.30 -45.43 33.37
N LEU A 5 -4.13 -46.04 33.57
CA LEU A 5 -3.18 -45.67 34.63
C LEU A 5 -2.66 -44.25 34.46
N LEU A 6 -2.31 -43.85 33.24
CA LEU A 6 -1.91 -42.47 32.92
C LEU A 6 -3.04 -41.48 33.21
N SER A 7 -4.27 -41.76 32.75
CA SER A 7 -5.42 -40.88 32.98
C SER A 7 -5.77 -40.69 34.46
N LEU A 8 -5.67 -41.76 35.27
CA LEU A 8 -5.93 -41.70 36.71
C LEU A 8 -4.81 -40.99 37.48
N ALA A 9 -3.55 -41.20 37.09
CA ALA A 9 -2.41 -40.51 37.67
C ALA A 9 -2.42 -39.01 37.34
N ASP A 10 -2.75 -38.64 36.10
CA ASP A 10 -2.90 -37.24 35.67
C ASP A 10 -4.02 -36.54 36.45
N LEU A 11 -5.12 -37.25 36.74
CA LEU A 11 -6.21 -36.72 37.56
C LEU A 11 -5.77 -36.51 39.03
N ASP A 12 -5.03 -37.45 39.61
CA ASP A 12 -4.52 -37.32 40.99
C ASP A 12 -3.56 -36.13 41.13
N VAL A 13 -2.67 -35.93 40.15
CA VAL A 13 -1.76 -34.77 40.10
C VAL A 13 -2.55 -33.47 39.95
N PHE A 14 -3.54 -33.44 39.06
CA PHE A 14 -4.39 -32.26 38.87
C PHE A 14 -5.16 -31.88 40.15
N ILE A 15 -5.73 -32.87 40.86
CA ILE A 15 -6.44 -32.66 42.13
C ILE A 15 -5.48 -32.09 43.18
N LYS A 16 -4.30 -32.69 43.36
CA LYS A 16 -3.31 -32.22 44.35
C LYS A 16 -2.85 -30.78 44.08
N ASN A 17 -2.56 -30.46 42.81
CA ASN A 17 -2.14 -29.12 42.42
C ASN A 17 -3.26 -28.09 42.64
N SER A 18 -4.49 -28.43 42.23
CA SER A 18 -5.64 -27.54 42.38
C SER A 18 -6.04 -27.36 43.85
N GLU A 19 -5.95 -28.41 44.67
CA GLU A 19 -6.23 -28.35 46.12
C GLU A 19 -5.20 -27.45 46.83
N GLY A 20 -3.91 -27.61 46.51
CA GLY A 20 -2.84 -26.75 47.03
C GLY A 20 -3.04 -25.28 46.69
N SER A 21 -3.46 -24.96 45.47
CA SER A 21 -3.75 -23.59 45.04
C SER A 21 -5.04 -23.02 45.67
N LEU A 22 -6.12 -23.81 45.75
CA LEU A 22 -7.41 -23.38 46.31
C LEU A 22 -7.37 -23.15 47.84
N LEU A 23 -6.44 -23.80 48.55
CA LEU A 23 -6.23 -23.61 49.99
C LEU A 23 -5.41 -22.35 50.33
N LYS A 24 -4.78 -21.71 49.35
CA LYS A 24 -4.08 -20.43 49.58
C LYS A 24 -5.11 -19.36 49.97
N LYS A 25 -4.82 -18.62 51.05
CA LYS A 25 -5.61 -17.45 51.42
C LYS A 25 -5.29 -16.29 50.50
N VAL A 26 -6.32 -15.73 49.87
CA VAL A 26 -6.21 -14.49 49.07
C VAL A 26 -6.77 -13.35 49.89
N GLU A 27 -5.94 -12.35 50.14
CA GLU A 27 -6.32 -11.14 50.85
C GLU A 27 -6.69 -10.02 49.87
N LYS A 28 -7.38 -9.00 50.37
CA LYS A 28 -7.80 -7.84 49.57
C LYS A 28 -6.56 -7.09 49.06
N GLY A 29 -6.32 -7.13 47.75
CA GLY A 29 -5.16 -6.51 47.09
C GLY A 29 -4.21 -7.51 46.42
N ASP A 30 -4.34 -8.81 46.71
CA ASP A 30 -3.57 -9.87 46.06
C ASP A 30 -4.21 -10.30 44.72
N SER A 31 -3.97 -9.48 43.69
CA SER A 31 -4.51 -9.68 42.35
C SER A 31 -3.93 -10.95 41.70
N ASN A 32 -2.66 -11.26 41.97
CA ASN A 32 -2.00 -12.44 41.43
C ASN A 32 -2.55 -13.73 42.08
N GLY A 33 -2.73 -13.74 43.40
CA GLY A 33 -3.36 -14.86 44.10
C GLY A 33 -4.81 -15.09 43.63
N LEU A 34 -5.57 -14.02 43.39
CA LEU A 34 -6.92 -14.12 42.83
C LEU A 34 -6.91 -14.72 41.42
N VAL A 35 -5.97 -14.32 40.57
CA VAL A 35 -5.78 -14.85 39.21
C VAL A 35 -5.45 -16.34 39.25
N GLU A 36 -4.50 -16.77 40.09
CA GLU A 36 -4.15 -18.18 40.26
C GLU A 36 -5.37 -19.02 40.67
N ILE A 37 -6.14 -18.57 41.67
CA ILE A 37 -7.36 -19.27 42.12
C ILE A 37 -8.39 -19.34 41.01
N MET A 38 -8.62 -18.24 40.28
CA MET A 38 -9.59 -18.20 39.18
C MET A 38 -9.21 -19.14 38.02
N GLN A 39 -7.92 -19.23 37.67
CA GLN A 39 -7.42 -20.17 36.65
C GLN A 39 -7.72 -21.62 37.04
N HIS A 40 -7.44 -22.01 38.29
CA HIS A 40 -7.74 -23.35 38.78
C HIS A 40 -9.24 -23.63 38.89
N LEU A 41 -10.05 -22.64 39.29
CA LEU A 41 -11.52 -22.75 39.32
C LEU A 41 -12.13 -22.92 37.92
N MET A 42 -11.58 -22.23 36.91
CA MET A 42 -11.95 -22.38 35.50
C MET A 42 -11.57 -23.76 34.97
N ALA A 43 -10.31 -24.18 35.18
CA ALA A 43 -9.84 -25.51 34.76
C ALA A 43 -10.64 -26.65 35.41
N LEU A 44 -11.03 -26.51 36.68
CA LEU A 44 -11.91 -27.45 37.37
C LEU A 44 -13.30 -27.52 36.73
N LYS A 45 -13.88 -26.36 36.36
CA LYS A 45 -15.20 -26.27 35.71
C LYS A 45 -15.18 -26.91 34.32
N GLU A 46 -14.15 -26.65 33.51
CA GLU A 46 -14.00 -27.22 32.16
C GLU A 46 -13.79 -28.74 32.18
N ARG A 47 -12.97 -29.23 33.12
CA ARG A 47 -12.69 -30.67 33.26
C ARG A 47 -13.84 -31.44 33.93
N GLN A 48 -14.85 -30.74 34.47
CA GLN A 48 -15.83 -31.33 35.37
C GLN A 48 -16.69 -32.42 34.71
N SER A 49 -17.33 -32.09 33.58
CA SER A 49 -18.21 -33.02 32.87
C SER A 49 -17.45 -34.28 32.44
N SER A 50 -16.31 -34.10 31.77
CA SER A 50 -15.48 -35.21 31.29
C SER A 50 -14.98 -36.11 32.42
N THR A 51 -14.60 -35.53 33.56
CA THR A 51 -14.10 -36.31 34.71
C THR A 51 -15.23 -37.03 35.43
N ASP A 52 -16.40 -36.40 35.60
CA ASP A 52 -17.57 -37.03 36.20
C ASP A 52 -18.06 -38.23 35.36
N GLU A 53 -18.05 -38.10 34.03
CA GLU A 53 -18.42 -39.17 33.08
C GLU A 53 -17.39 -40.29 32.97
N MET A 54 -16.11 -40.03 33.31
CA MET A 54 -15.03 -41.02 33.23
C MET A 54 -15.17 -42.15 34.26
N PHE A 55 -15.70 -41.86 35.46
CA PHE A 55 -15.68 -42.81 36.56
C PHE A 55 -16.63 -44.00 36.36
N GLU A 56 -17.78 -43.80 35.72
CA GLU A 56 -18.81 -44.85 35.57
C GLU A 56 -18.36 -45.99 34.62
N PRO A 57 -17.86 -45.72 33.40
CA PRO A 57 -17.32 -46.76 32.52
C PRO A 57 -16.13 -47.51 33.14
N LEU A 58 -15.29 -46.81 33.92
CA LEU A 58 -14.15 -47.45 34.59
C LEU A 58 -14.60 -48.44 35.68
N LYS A 59 -15.63 -48.09 36.45
CA LYS A 59 -16.23 -49.01 37.45
C LYS A 59 -16.81 -50.26 36.77
N GLN A 60 -17.58 -50.09 35.70
CA GLN A 60 -18.17 -51.18 34.93
C GLN A 60 -17.10 -52.10 34.30
N THR A 61 -16.02 -51.51 33.78
CA THR A 61 -14.89 -52.27 33.22
C THR A 61 -14.21 -53.13 34.29
N ILE A 62 -14.09 -52.63 35.52
CA ILE A 62 -13.49 -53.35 36.64
C ILE A 62 -14.39 -54.46 37.15
N GLU A 63 -15.70 -54.23 37.22
CA GLU A 63 -16.68 -55.26 37.59
C GLU A 63 -16.71 -56.41 36.56
N LEU A 64 -16.58 -56.09 35.28
CA LEU A 64 -16.40 -57.06 34.22
C LEU A 64 -15.09 -57.85 34.38
N LEU A 65 -13.96 -57.17 34.62
CA LEU A 65 -12.66 -57.83 34.82
C LEU A 65 -12.64 -58.75 36.05
N LYS A 66 -13.34 -58.38 37.13
CA LYS A 66 -13.58 -59.26 38.29
C LYS A 66 -14.37 -60.50 37.92
N THR A 67 -15.35 -60.38 37.01
CA THR A 67 -16.17 -61.50 36.53
C THR A 67 -15.35 -62.49 35.69
N TYR A 68 -14.26 -62.03 35.05
CA TYR A 68 -13.33 -62.85 34.26
C TYR A 68 -12.08 -63.30 35.05
N GLU A 69 -12.08 -63.20 36.39
CA GLU A 69 -10.96 -63.60 37.27
C GLU A 69 -9.61 -62.93 36.94
N GLN A 70 -9.62 -61.76 36.30
CA GLN A 70 -8.39 -60.99 36.09
C GLN A 70 -8.07 -60.11 37.31
N GLU A 71 -6.89 -60.34 37.91
CA GLU A 71 -6.37 -59.49 38.97
C GLU A 71 -5.80 -58.19 38.39
N LEU A 72 -6.40 -57.06 38.77
CA LEU A 72 -5.81 -55.75 38.52
C LEU A 72 -4.80 -55.41 39.62
N PRO A 73 -3.77 -54.60 39.32
CA PRO A 73 -2.83 -54.12 40.32
C PRO A 73 -3.56 -53.40 41.46
N GLU A 74 -3.22 -53.70 42.72
CA GLU A 74 -3.80 -53.06 43.92
C GLU A 74 -3.73 -51.53 43.87
N THR A 75 -2.71 -50.98 43.21
CA THR A 75 -2.55 -49.53 43.03
C THR A 75 -3.68 -48.90 42.22
N VAL A 76 -4.18 -49.58 41.19
CA VAL A 76 -5.30 -49.12 40.36
C VAL A 76 -6.61 -49.18 41.14
N PHE A 77 -6.80 -50.24 41.92
CA PHE A 77 -7.98 -50.37 42.79
C PHE A 77 -8.05 -49.25 43.83
N LYS A 78 -6.94 -48.98 44.54
CA LYS A 78 -6.88 -47.88 45.53
C LYS A 78 -7.15 -46.52 44.89
N LEU A 79 -6.52 -46.22 43.75
CA LEU A 79 -6.75 -44.97 43.03
C LEU A 79 -8.22 -44.82 42.62
N LEU A 80 -8.88 -45.88 42.18
CA LEU A 80 -10.26 -45.81 41.70
C LEU A 80 -11.30 -45.68 42.83
N GLU A 81 -11.00 -46.18 44.03
CA GLU A 81 -11.83 -45.96 45.22
C GLU A 81 -11.63 -44.55 45.80
N GLU A 82 -10.38 -44.07 45.86
CA GLU A 82 -10.06 -42.79 46.50
C GLU A 82 -10.34 -41.57 45.60
N LEU A 83 -10.08 -41.65 44.30
CA LEU A 83 -10.20 -40.51 43.38
C LEU A 83 -11.62 -39.93 43.27
N PRO A 84 -12.71 -40.71 43.25
CA PRO A 84 -14.06 -40.16 43.26
C PRO A 84 -14.34 -39.32 44.51
N GLU A 85 -13.84 -39.74 45.67
CA GLU A 85 -13.99 -38.98 46.91
C GLU A 85 -13.15 -37.71 46.91
N LYS A 86 -11.87 -37.81 46.52
CA LYS A 86 -10.98 -36.64 46.36
C LYS A 86 -11.56 -35.63 45.36
N TRP A 87 -12.11 -36.13 44.26
CA TRP A 87 -12.78 -35.32 43.24
C TRP A 87 -14.04 -34.62 43.77
N ASN A 88 -14.87 -35.31 44.55
CA ASN A 88 -16.02 -34.68 45.20
C ASN A 88 -15.61 -33.66 46.28
N ASN A 89 -14.53 -33.92 47.01
CA ASN A 89 -13.99 -33.00 48.00
C ASN A 89 -13.47 -31.72 47.36
N ILE A 90 -12.71 -31.83 46.26
CA ILE A 90 -12.23 -30.64 45.56
C ILE A 90 -13.37 -29.85 44.90
N LYS A 91 -14.43 -30.52 44.41
CA LYS A 91 -15.65 -29.83 43.94
C LYS A 91 -16.32 -29.04 45.06
N LYS A 92 -16.46 -29.62 46.25
CA LYS A 92 -17.01 -28.91 47.43
C LYS A 92 -16.12 -27.74 47.85
N LEU A 93 -14.80 -27.95 47.90
CA LEU A 93 -13.83 -26.90 48.21
C LEU A 93 -13.92 -25.76 47.19
N ALA A 94 -13.99 -26.07 45.89
CA ALA A 94 -14.13 -25.09 44.82
C ALA A 94 -15.40 -24.24 44.97
N ILE A 95 -16.52 -24.83 45.40
CA ILE A 95 -17.76 -24.07 45.68
C ILE A 95 -17.55 -23.11 46.85
N THR A 96 -16.96 -23.57 47.96
CA THR A 96 -16.69 -22.74 49.15
C THR A 96 -15.72 -21.60 48.84
N VAL A 97 -14.62 -21.90 48.14
CA VAL A 97 -13.64 -20.90 47.71
C VAL A 97 -14.29 -19.88 46.79
N ARG A 98 -15.09 -20.33 45.80
CA ARG A 98 -15.83 -19.43 44.89
C ARG A 98 -16.76 -18.47 45.64
N GLN A 99 -17.46 -18.93 46.69
CA GLN A 99 -18.26 -18.05 47.55
C GLN A 99 -17.41 -17.04 48.33
N HIS A 100 -16.24 -17.46 48.82
CA HIS A 100 -15.33 -16.59 49.57
C HIS A 100 -14.68 -15.53 48.68
N VAL A 101 -14.27 -15.89 47.46
CA VAL A 101 -13.66 -14.96 46.51
C VAL A 101 -14.68 -14.15 45.71
N ALA A 102 -15.98 -14.49 45.74
CA ALA A 102 -17.05 -13.77 45.04
C ALA A 102 -17.01 -12.23 45.21
N PRO A 103 -16.87 -11.65 46.42
CA PRO A 103 -16.78 -10.19 46.56
C PRO A 103 -15.50 -9.60 45.95
N LEU A 104 -14.37 -10.32 46.01
CA LEU A 104 -13.11 -9.90 45.37
C LEU A 104 -13.23 -9.98 43.84
N GLN A 105 -13.80 -11.07 43.33
CA GLN A 105 -14.12 -11.26 41.92
C GLN A 105 -15.07 -10.17 41.40
N ALA A 106 -16.12 -9.83 42.15
CA ALA A 106 -17.04 -8.76 41.77
C ALA A 106 -16.36 -7.39 41.69
N SER A 107 -15.44 -7.09 42.62
CA SER A 107 -14.62 -5.88 42.59
C SER A 107 -13.71 -5.85 41.36
N GLU A 108 -13.05 -6.97 41.04
CA GLU A 108 -12.14 -7.07 39.89
C GLU A 108 -12.90 -6.98 38.56
N VAL A 109 -14.06 -7.62 38.46
CA VAL A 109 -14.96 -7.49 37.30
C VAL A 109 -15.44 -6.05 37.12
N ALA A 110 -15.75 -5.33 38.20
CA ALA A 110 -16.13 -3.92 38.13
C ALA A 110 -14.96 -3.04 37.62
N LEU A 111 -13.75 -3.27 38.13
CA LEU A 111 -12.54 -2.59 37.67
C LEU A 111 -12.25 -2.88 36.20
N LEU A 112 -12.38 -4.14 35.78
CA LEU A 112 -12.18 -4.55 34.39
C LEU A 112 -13.21 -3.89 33.46
N ARG A 113 -14.49 -3.83 33.85
CA ARG A 113 -15.51 -3.11 33.08
C ARG A 113 -15.19 -1.61 32.95
N GLN A 114 -14.70 -1.01 34.03
CA GLN A 114 -14.24 0.38 33.99
C GLN A 114 -13.06 0.56 33.04
N ARG A 115 -12.08 -0.36 33.05
CA ARG A 115 -10.95 -0.37 32.11
C ARG A 115 -11.41 -0.54 30.66
N CYS A 116 -12.35 -1.44 30.37
CA CYS A 116 -12.92 -1.58 29.03
C CYS A 116 -13.58 -0.27 28.56
N THR A 117 -14.38 0.38 29.42
CA THR A 117 -15.04 1.65 29.08
C THR A 117 -14.04 2.78 28.85
N ALA A 118 -12.98 2.85 29.67
CA ALA A 118 -11.90 3.82 29.49
C ALA A 118 -11.13 3.57 28.18
N PHE A 119 -10.84 2.31 27.87
CA PHE A 119 -10.15 1.91 26.64
C PHE A 119 -10.99 2.18 25.38
N GLU A 120 -12.32 2.03 25.43
CA GLU A 120 -13.22 2.45 24.35
C GLU A 120 -13.09 3.96 24.07
N ALA A 121 -13.03 4.79 25.12
CA ALA A 121 -12.85 6.22 24.97
C ALA A 121 -11.46 6.58 24.40
N GLU A 122 -10.41 5.90 24.84
CA GLU A 122 -9.05 6.07 24.30
C GLU A 122 -8.98 5.65 22.82
N GLN A 123 -9.65 4.56 22.45
CA GLN A 123 -9.75 4.10 21.06
C GLN A 123 -10.44 5.12 20.18
N GLN A 124 -11.57 5.67 20.62
CA GLN A 124 -12.28 6.68 19.85
C GLN A 124 -11.40 7.93 19.66
N GLN A 125 -10.72 8.38 20.71
CA GLN A 125 -9.80 9.52 20.63
C GLN A 125 -8.61 9.25 19.70
N PHE A 126 -8.07 8.03 19.70
CA PHE A 126 -7.04 7.64 18.76
C PHE A 126 -7.57 7.65 17.32
N TRP A 127 -8.76 7.07 17.08
CA TRP A 127 -9.38 7.02 15.76
C TRP A 127 -9.62 8.42 15.18
N GLU A 128 -10.16 9.34 15.97
CA GLU A 128 -10.40 10.74 15.57
C GLU A 128 -9.08 11.47 15.27
N ARG A 129 -8.06 11.31 16.12
CA ARG A 129 -6.74 11.90 15.90
C ARG A 129 -6.07 11.33 14.65
N PHE A 130 -6.14 10.01 14.47
CA PHE A 130 -5.59 9.33 13.31
C PHE A 130 -6.21 9.87 12.01
N HIS A 131 -7.54 9.97 11.91
CA HIS A 131 -8.20 10.49 10.71
C HIS A 131 -7.97 11.99 10.47
N ARG A 132 -7.60 12.75 11.51
CA ARG A 132 -7.28 14.18 11.40
C ARG A 132 -5.82 14.44 11.00
N GLU A 133 -4.89 13.63 11.50
CA GLU A 133 -3.45 13.92 11.45
C GLU A 133 -2.65 12.95 10.57
N ALA A 134 -3.20 11.77 10.24
CA ALA A 134 -2.52 10.84 9.38
C ALA A 134 -2.38 11.42 7.95
N PRO A 135 -1.32 11.05 7.22
CA PRO A 135 -0.97 11.65 5.95
C PRO A 135 -1.84 11.12 4.80
N PHE A 136 -3.15 11.40 4.85
CA PHE A 136 -4.08 11.06 3.78
C PHE A 136 -4.02 12.02 2.59
N ARG A 137 -3.34 13.17 2.76
CA ARG A 137 -3.22 14.21 1.74
C ARG A 137 -1.86 14.15 1.06
N PHE A 138 -1.82 14.47 -0.23
CA PHE A 138 -0.58 14.40 -1.01
C PHE A 138 0.48 15.45 -0.57
N ASP A 139 0.04 16.54 0.05
CA ASP A 139 0.88 17.63 0.56
C ASP A 139 1.41 17.40 1.99
N SER A 140 1.25 16.20 2.54
CA SER A 140 1.68 15.88 3.90
C SER A 140 3.20 15.96 4.05
N THR A 141 3.67 16.69 5.07
CA THR A 141 5.08 16.77 5.43
C THR A 141 5.52 15.53 6.21
N ASP A 142 6.68 14.96 5.84
CA ASP A 142 7.29 13.80 6.51
C ASP A 142 6.31 12.64 6.80
N PRO A 143 5.63 12.11 5.77
CA PRO A 143 4.55 11.15 5.92
C PRO A 143 4.99 9.85 6.61
N HIS A 144 6.21 9.37 6.35
CA HIS A 144 6.75 8.18 7.01
C HIS A 144 6.95 8.39 8.52
N GLN A 145 7.45 9.55 8.93
CA GLN A 145 7.67 9.84 10.36
C GLN A 145 6.33 9.93 11.11
N SER A 146 5.32 10.56 10.50
CA SER A 146 3.96 10.61 11.04
C SER A 146 3.35 9.20 11.19
N LEU A 147 3.50 8.36 10.15
CA LEU A 147 3.01 6.98 10.18
C LEU A 147 3.72 6.12 11.23
N ASP A 148 5.04 6.26 11.37
CA ASP A 148 5.80 5.49 12.37
C ASP A 148 5.39 5.87 13.80
N ALA A 149 5.16 7.17 14.07
CA ALA A 149 4.64 7.62 15.36
C ALA A 149 3.25 7.03 15.66
N ARG A 150 2.33 7.06 14.68
CA ARG A 150 0.98 6.48 14.84
C ARG A 150 1.00 4.97 14.92
N HIS A 151 1.95 4.31 14.26
CA HIS A 151 2.15 2.88 14.35
C HIS A 151 2.57 2.46 15.77
N MET A 152 3.51 3.20 16.39
CA MET A 152 3.94 2.93 17.76
C MET A 152 2.78 3.09 18.76
N GLU A 153 2.02 4.18 18.66
CA GLU A 153 0.82 4.37 19.49
C GLU A 153 -0.20 3.24 19.29
N LEU A 154 -0.43 2.82 18.04
CA LEU A 154 -1.34 1.71 17.74
C LEU A 154 -0.85 0.38 18.33
N GLN A 155 0.45 0.12 18.32
CA GLN A 155 1.05 -1.08 18.95
C GLN A 155 0.86 -1.08 20.46
N GLU A 156 1.03 0.07 21.11
CA GLU A 156 0.76 0.22 22.55
C GLU A 156 -0.71 -0.07 22.87
N MET A 157 -1.64 0.45 22.06
CA MET A 157 -3.07 0.18 22.22
C MET A 157 -3.42 -1.29 21.98
N GLU A 158 -2.82 -1.95 20.99
CA GLU A 158 -3.03 -3.39 20.76
C GLU A 158 -2.49 -4.25 21.91
N SER A 159 -1.35 -3.87 22.49
CA SER A 159 -0.80 -4.52 23.68
C SER A 159 -1.72 -4.36 24.89
N ALA A 160 -2.23 -3.13 25.11
CA ALA A 160 -3.21 -2.85 26.16
C ALA A 160 -4.51 -3.65 25.96
N MET A 161 -5.00 -3.74 24.71
CA MET A 161 -6.15 -4.55 24.35
C MET A 161 -5.93 -6.03 24.66
N ALA A 162 -4.77 -6.59 24.30
CA ALA A 162 -4.44 -7.99 24.58
C ALA A 162 -4.46 -8.25 26.10
N SER A 163 -3.84 -7.37 26.89
CA SER A 163 -3.86 -7.46 28.36
C SER A 163 -5.28 -7.41 28.96
N ILE A 164 -6.14 -6.51 28.45
CA ILE A 164 -7.54 -6.42 28.87
C ILE A 164 -8.31 -7.69 28.47
N SER A 165 -8.11 -8.18 27.25
CA SER A 165 -8.75 -9.40 26.74
C SER A 165 -8.38 -10.63 27.55
N ASP A 166 -7.08 -10.80 27.86
CA ASP A 166 -6.59 -11.91 28.68
C ASP A 166 -7.21 -11.87 30.08
N SER A 167 -7.21 -10.69 30.71
CA SER A 167 -7.84 -10.47 32.01
C SER A 167 -9.34 -10.76 31.97
N ALA A 168 -10.03 -10.34 30.91
CA ALA A 168 -11.46 -10.54 30.76
C ALA A 168 -11.85 -12.00 30.51
N SER A 169 -11.05 -12.73 29.73
CA SER A 169 -11.24 -14.16 29.52
C SER A 169 -11.20 -14.94 30.82
N LEU A 170 -10.29 -14.57 31.73
CA LEU A 170 -10.13 -15.22 33.04
C LEU A 170 -11.36 -15.05 33.95
N PHE A 171 -12.02 -13.91 33.86
CA PHE A 171 -13.19 -13.57 34.68
C PHE A 171 -14.53 -13.79 33.96
N GLU A 172 -14.52 -14.44 32.79
CA GLU A 172 -15.71 -14.66 31.94
C GLU A 172 -16.46 -13.34 31.62
N VAL A 173 -15.72 -12.24 31.45
CA VAL A 173 -16.26 -10.92 31.10
C VAL A 173 -16.22 -10.74 29.58
N ASN A 174 -17.37 -10.43 28.98
CA ASN A 174 -17.43 -10.11 27.56
C ASN A 174 -16.70 -8.80 27.27
N VAL A 175 -15.72 -8.87 26.36
CA VAL A 175 -15.01 -7.71 25.84
C VAL A 175 -15.68 -7.27 24.53
N PRO A 176 -15.92 -5.95 24.34
CA PRO A 176 -16.39 -5.40 23.09
C PRO A 176 -15.48 -5.77 21.91
N ASP A 177 -16.07 -5.91 20.72
CA ASP A 177 -15.31 -6.15 19.50
C ASP A 177 -14.72 -4.83 18.97
N TYR A 178 -13.41 -4.62 19.19
CA TYR A 178 -12.71 -3.38 18.85
C TYR A 178 -12.38 -3.26 17.35
N ARG A 179 -13.41 -3.11 16.51
CA ARG A 179 -13.30 -3.03 15.05
C ARG A 179 -12.48 -1.84 14.55
N GLN A 180 -12.57 -0.70 15.23
CA GLN A 180 -11.88 0.54 14.83
C GLN A 180 -10.36 0.38 14.89
N LEU A 181 -9.82 -0.31 15.90
CA LEU A 181 -8.37 -0.53 16.03
C LEU A 181 -7.83 -1.34 14.86
N ARG A 182 -8.54 -2.43 14.51
CA ARG A 182 -8.18 -3.29 13.38
C ARG A 182 -8.32 -2.56 12.05
N GLN A 183 -9.28 -1.63 11.93
CA GLN A 183 -9.39 -0.76 10.76
C GLN A 183 -8.18 0.16 10.65
N CYS A 184 -7.83 0.90 11.72
CA CYS A 184 -6.65 1.76 11.72
C CYS A 184 -5.35 0.99 11.43
N ARG A 185 -5.22 -0.25 11.91
CA ARG A 185 -4.09 -1.12 11.56
C ARG A 185 -3.97 -1.35 10.07
N ARG A 186 -5.08 -1.68 9.39
CA ARG A 186 -5.11 -1.86 7.94
C ARG A 186 -4.78 -0.56 7.21
N GLU A 187 -5.40 0.54 7.62
CA GLU A 187 -5.19 1.86 7.01
C GLU A 187 -3.74 2.34 7.14
N ILE A 188 -3.09 2.15 8.30
CA ILE A 188 -1.66 2.48 8.47
C ILE A 188 -0.78 1.67 7.52
N CYS A 189 -1.02 0.36 7.40
CA CYS A 189 -0.25 -0.49 6.49
C CYS A 189 -0.41 -0.04 5.03
N GLN A 190 -1.66 0.19 4.60
CA GLN A 190 -1.98 0.67 3.25
C GLN A 190 -1.41 2.08 2.98
N LEU A 191 -1.48 2.99 3.95
CA LEU A 191 -0.87 4.33 3.83
C LEU A 191 0.64 4.23 3.70
N LYS A 192 1.30 3.35 4.46
CA LYS A 192 2.74 3.13 4.34
C LYS A 192 3.11 2.66 2.94
N GLU A 193 2.42 1.65 2.41
CA GLU A 193 2.64 1.16 1.05
C GLU A 193 2.41 2.24 -0.02
N LEU A 194 1.37 3.06 0.15
CA LEU A 194 1.10 4.18 -0.74
C LEU A 194 2.24 5.20 -0.70
N TRP A 195 2.71 5.61 0.49
CA TRP A 195 3.80 6.58 0.62
C TRP A 195 5.15 6.03 0.17
N ASP A 196 5.42 4.74 0.36
CA ASP A 196 6.59 4.08 -0.22
C ASP A 196 6.53 4.14 -1.76
N THR A 197 5.34 3.96 -2.34
CA THR A 197 5.11 4.12 -3.78
C THR A 197 5.31 5.57 -4.22
N VAL A 198 4.79 6.55 -3.47
CA VAL A 198 5.02 7.98 -3.74
C VAL A 198 6.51 8.27 -3.77
N GLY A 199 7.25 7.85 -2.73
CA GLY A 199 8.71 8.04 -2.64
C GLY A 199 9.46 7.38 -3.79
N MET A 200 9.07 6.17 -4.20
CA MET A 200 9.65 5.50 -5.36
C MET A 200 9.40 6.27 -6.66
N VAL A 201 8.17 6.70 -6.92
CA VAL A 201 7.81 7.43 -8.16
C VAL A 201 8.49 8.79 -8.22
N THR A 202 8.44 9.57 -7.13
CA THR A 202 9.09 10.89 -7.06
C THR A 202 10.59 10.77 -7.24
N SER A 203 11.24 9.77 -6.62
CA SER A 203 12.68 9.53 -6.79
C SER A 203 13.04 9.19 -8.24
N ASN A 204 12.22 8.39 -8.93
CA ASN A 204 12.45 8.08 -10.35
C ASN A 204 12.30 9.34 -11.22
N ILE A 205 11.27 10.16 -10.98
CA ILE A 205 11.06 11.41 -11.73
C ILE A 205 12.22 12.39 -11.46
N HIS A 206 12.64 12.56 -10.20
CA HIS A 206 13.80 13.38 -9.85
C HIS A 206 15.10 12.89 -10.48
N ALA A 207 15.28 11.57 -10.64
CA ALA A 207 16.42 11.04 -11.37
C ALA A 207 16.38 11.45 -12.86
N TRP A 208 15.19 11.48 -13.47
CA TRP A 208 15.03 11.91 -14.86
C TRP A 208 15.24 13.41 -15.03
N GLU A 209 14.86 14.23 -14.05
CA GLU A 209 15.00 15.69 -14.07
C GLU A 209 16.44 16.17 -14.36
N ALA A 210 17.45 15.41 -13.92
CA ALA A 210 18.85 15.70 -14.17
C ALA A 210 19.31 15.37 -15.61
N THR A 211 18.49 14.70 -16.41
CA THR A 211 18.86 14.25 -17.76
C THR A 211 18.98 15.44 -18.72
N PRO A 212 20.12 15.62 -19.41
CA PRO A 212 20.28 16.64 -20.44
C PRO A 212 19.33 16.43 -21.62
N TRP A 213 18.82 17.52 -22.22
CA TRP A 213 17.87 17.54 -23.34
C TRP A 213 18.24 16.57 -24.47
N LYS A 214 19.51 16.60 -24.90
CA LYS A 214 20.03 15.77 -26.00
C LYS A 214 20.02 14.26 -25.70
N SER A 215 19.95 13.88 -24.42
CA SER A 215 19.96 12.48 -23.96
C SER A 215 18.62 12.02 -23.40
N ILE A 216 17.57 12.85 -23.46
CA ILE A 216 16.24 12.46 -23.00
C ILE A 216 15.70 11.35 -23.91
N ASN A 217 15.50 10.17 -23.32
CA ASN A 217 14.81 9.06 -23.96
C ASN A 217 13.35 9.05 -23.49
N VAL A 218 12.48 9.69 -24.26
CA VAL A 218 11.05 9.81 -23.93
C VAL A 218 10.35 8.45 -23.92
N GLU A 219 10.70 7.55 -24.86
CA GLU A 219 10.06 6.23 -24.97
C GLU A 219 10.29 5.39 -23.71
N ALA A 220 11.53 5.37 -23.20
CA ALA A 220 11.86 4.67 -21.96
C ALA A 220 11.11 5.27 -20.75
N MET A 221 11.09 6.61 -20.63
CA MET A 221 10.41 7.29 -19.52
C MET A 221 8.88 7.11 -19.57
N ASP A 222 8.27 7.15 -20.76
CA ASP A 222 6.83 6.90 -20.96
C ASP A 222 6.45 5.45 -20.61
N LEU A 223 7.28 4.47 -20.97
CA LEU A 223 7.07 3.07 -20.59
C LEU A 223 7.06 2.90 -19.06
N GLU A 224 7.99 3.53 -18.35
CA GLU A 224 8.06 3.52 -16.89
C GLU A 224 6.84 4.22 -16.26
N CYS A 225 6.42 5.38 -16.77
CA CYS A 225 5.21 6.07 -16.32
C CYS A 225 3.96 5.21 -16.52
N LYS A 226 3.84 4.52 -17.66
CA LYS A 226 2.75 3.56 -17.93
C LYS A 226 2.77 2.38 -16.96
N ARG A 227 3.96 1.92 -16.55
CA ARG A 227 4.10 0.88 -15.51
C ARG A 227 3.58 1.37 -14.17
N PHE A 228 3.94 2.58 -13.75
CA PHE A 228 3.40 3.20 -12.54
C PHE A 228 1.88 3.35 -12.61
N ALA A 229 1.34 3.89 -13.70
CA ALA A 229 -0.11 4.05 -13.87
C ALA A 229 -0.86 2.70 -13.83
N ARG A 230 -0.27 1.61 -14.35
CA ARG A 230 -0.84 0.26 -14.26
C ARG A 230 -0.82 -0.26 -12.83
N TYR A 231 0.28 -0.05 -12.11
CA TYR A 231 0.40 -0.43 -10.70
C TYR A 231 -0.65 0.29 -9.84
N LEU A 232 -0.78 1.61 -10.00
CA LEU A 232 -1.75 2.43 -9.26
C LEU A 232 -3.20 1.98 -9.48
N ARG A 233 -3.55 1.56 -10.69
CA ARG A 233 -4.89 1.06 -11.02
C ARG A 233 -5.26 -0.23 -10.27
N ASN A 234 -4.27 -1.03 -9.91
CA ASN A 234 -4.45 -2.30 -9.22
C ASN A 234 -4.53 -2.14 -7.69
N LEU A 235 -4.34 -0.92 -7.16
CA LEU A 235 -4.50 -0.66 -5.73
C LEU A 235 -5.97 -0.79 -5.30
N ASP A 236 -6.16 -1.13 -4.03
CA ASP A 236 -7.48 -1.30 -3.42
C ASP A 236 -8.34 -0.05 -3.55
N LYS A 237 -9.65 -0.24 -3.66
CA LYS A 237 -10.61 0.86 -3.83
C LYS A 237 -10.57 1.86 -2.66
N GLU A 238 -10.29 1.39 -1.46
CA GLU A 238 -10.20 2.22 -0.25
C GLU A 238 -9.00 3.18 -0.35
N VAL A 239 -7.84 2.69 -0.78
CA VAL A 239 -6.63 3.49 -0.99
C VAL A 239 -6.85 4.55 -2.07
N ARG A 240 -7.57 4.18 -3.14
CA ARG A 240 -7.89 5.08 -4.26
C ARG A 240 -8.83 6.23 -3.88
N ALA A 241 -9.48 6.17 -2.73
CA ALA A 241 -10.32 7.26 -2.24
C ALA A 241 -9.52 8.36 -1.53
N TRP A 242 -8.23 8.12 -1.23
CA TRP A 242 -7.40 9.07 -0.51
C TRP A 242 -6.81 10.14 -1.43
N ASP A 243 -6.65 11.35 -0.89
CA ASP A 243 -6.09 12.47 -1.63
C ASP A 243 -4.61 12.23 -2.00
N ALA A 244 -3.85 11.54 -1.14
CA ALA A 244 -2.49 11.08 -1.42
C ALA A 244 -2.42 10.20 -2.70
N PHE A 245 -3.40 9.32 -2.92
CA PHE A 245 -3.47 8.54 -4.16
C PHE A 245 -3.78 9.44 -5.35
N THR A 246 -4.76 10.32 -5.22
CA THR A 246 -5.19 11.23 -6.29
C THR A 246 -4.05 12.15 -6.73
N GLY A 247 -3.27 12.66 -5.77
CA GLY A 247 -2.07 13.45 -6.06
C GLY A 247 -0.98 12.67 -6.78
N LEU A 248 -0.72 11.43 -6.35
CA LEU A 248 0.23 10.54 -7.03
C LEU A 248 -0.21 10.19 -8.46
N GLU A 249 -1.48 9.85 -8.66
CA GLU A 249 -2.03 9.55 -9.97
C GLU A 249 -1.93 10.77 -10.90
N SER A 250 -2.31 11.95 -10.41
CA SER A 250 -2.19 13.21 -11.14
C SER A 250 -0.72 13.51 -11.51
N MET A 251 0.22 13.32 -10.58
CA MET A 251 1.64 13.49 -10.85
C MET A 251 2.13 12.58 -11.99
N VAL A 252 1.77 11.29 -11.97
CA VAL A 252 2.16 10.33 -13.02
C VAL A 252 1.53 10.70 -14.36
N LEU A 253 0.25 11.07 -14.38
CA LEU A 253 -0.45 11.46 -15.61
C LEU A 253 0.10 12.76 -16.21
N ASN A 254 0.30 13.79 -15.38
CA ASN A 254 0.89 15.06 -15.81
C ASN A 254 2.32 14.89 -16.35
N THR A 255 3.10 14.00 -15.73
CA THR A 255 4.44 13.64 -16.23
C THR A 255 4.34 12.96 -17.59
N LEU A 256 3.41 12.02 -17.76
CA LEU A 256 3.21 11.31 -19.02
C LEU A 256 2.79 12.26 -20.16
N THR A 257 1.85 13.17 -19.92
CA THR A 257 1.46 14.19 -20.90
C THR A 257 2.62 15.15 -21.21
N SER A 258 3.37 15.58 -20.19
CA SER A 258 4.53 16.45 -20.39
C SER A 258 5.64 15.75 -21.20
N LEU A 259 5.85 14.45 -20.98
CA LEU A 259 6.81 13.64 -21.75
C LEU A 259 6.43 13.54 -23.23
N ARG A 260 5.13 13.38 -23.55
CA ARG A 260 4.65 13.40 -24.95
C ARG A 260 4.94 14.72 -25.64
N ALA A 261 4.62 15.84 -24.98
CA ALA A 261 4.95 17.17 -25.48
C ALA A 261 6.47 17.34 -25.67
N VAL A 262 7.30 16.80 -24.77
CA VAL A 262 8.76 16.77 -24.94
C VAL A 262 9.18 16.00 -26.19
N ALA A 263 8.59 14.83 -26.47
CA ALA A 263 8.88 14.09 -27.69
C ALA A 263 8.53 14.87 -28.97
N GLU A 264 7.40 15.57 -28.99
CA GLU A 264 7.04 16.41 -30.13
C GLU A 264 8.02 17.57 -30.33
N LEU A 265 8.45 18.19 -29.23
CA LEU A 265 9.43 19.28 -29.23
C LEU A 265 10.85 18.83 -29.59
N GLN A 266 11.16 17.53 -29.52
CA GLN A 266 12.43 16.98 -30.03
C GLN A 266 12.50 16.95 -31.56
N ASN A 267 11.43 17.33 -32.27
CA ASN A 267 11.43 17.41 -33.72
C ASN A 267 12.51 18.41 -34.23
N PRO A 268 13.36 18.03 -35.20
CA PRO A 268 14.44 18.88 -35.71
C PRO A 268 13.97 20.15 -36.43
N ALA A 269 12.68 20.24 -36.78
CA ALA A 269 12.08 21.45 -37.32
C ALA A 269 11.99 22.59 -36.28
N ILE A 270 12.00 22.24 -34.98
CA ILE A 270 11.96 23.19 -33.88
C ILE A 270 13.26 23.99 -33.83
N ARG A 271 13.11 25.30 -33.65
CA ARG A 271 14.18 26.30 -33.68
C ARG A 271 13.93 27.34 -32.61
N GLU A 272 14.92 28.17 -32.36
CA GLU A 272 14.89 29.25 -31.37
C GLU A 272 13.61 30.11 -31.41
N ARG A 273 13.07 30.43 -32.60
CA ARG A 273 11.80 31.17 -32.74
C ARG A 273 10.59 30.43 -32.13
N HIS A 274 10.55 29.11 -32.28
CA HIS A 274 9.49 28.25 -31.75
C HIS A 274 9.58 28.14 -30.23
N TRP A 275 10.80 28.05 -29.70
CA TRP A 275 11.03 28.08 -28.25
C TRP A 275 10.56 29.38 -27.61
N ARG A 276 10.77 30.53 -28.26
CA ARG A 276 10.23 31.82 -27.78
C ARG A 276 8.70 31.87 -27.80
N GLN A 277 8.06 31.30 -28.82
CA GLN A 277 6.59 31.18 -28.85
C GLN A 277 6.08 30.33 -27.69
N LEU A 278 6.76 29.22 -27.41
CA LEU A 278 6.41 28.34 -26.29
C LEU A 278 6.55 29.09 -24.95
N MET A 279 7.65 29.80 -24.72
CA MET A 279 7.86 30.59 -23.50
C MET A 279 6.81 31.69 -23.34
N GLN A 280 6.37 32.31 -24.44
CA GLN A 280 5.31 33.31 -24.41
C GLN A 280 3.95 32.68 -24.04
N ALA A 281 3.67 31.47 -24.54
CA ALA A 281 2.43 30.76 -24.22
C ALA A 281 2.40 30.27 -22.76
N THR A 282 3.51 29.71 -22.27
CA THR A 282 3.60 29.18 -20.90
C THR A 282 3.83 30.26 -19.84
N GLY A 283 4.30 31.45 -20.23
CA GLY A 283 4.67 32.52 -19.32
C GLY A 283 5.98 32.27 -18.56
N VAL A 284 6.74 31.24 -18.92
CA VAL A 284 8.00 30.85 -18.29
C VAL A 284 9.16 31.13 -19.23
N SER A 285 10.06 32.02 -18.79
CA SER A 285 11.28 32.33 -19.54
C SER A 285 12.38 31.31 -19.24
N PHE A 286 12.89 30.67 -20.28
CA PHE A 286 14.11 29.85 -20.20
C PHE A 286 14.99 30.11 -21.44
N THR A 287 16.22 29.61 -21.46
CA THR A 287 17.06 29.69 -22.65
C THR A 287 17.45 28.28 -23.05
N MET A 288 17.13 27.88 -24.28
CA MET A 288 17.57 26.60 -24.80
C MET A 288 19.08 26.61 -25.01
N GLY A 289 19.78 25.70 -24.35
CA GLY A 289 21.23 25.60 -24.40
C GLY A 289 21.72 24.17 -24.17
N GLU A 290 23.05 23.97 -24.24
CA GLU A 290 23.64 22.64 -24.06
C GLU A 290 23.44 22.07 -22.65
N GLY A 291 23.22 22.93 -21.66
CA GLY A 291 22.91 22.55 -20.29
C GLY A 291 21.41 22.40 -19.97
N THR A 292 20.52 22.49 -20.96
CA THR A 292 19.09 22.32 -20.69
C THR A 292 18.78 20.90 -20.25
N THR A 293 18.06 20.75 -19.14
CA THR A 293 17.69 19.46 -18.57
C THR A 293 16.17 19.24 -18.62
N LEU A 294 15.75 17.99 -18.40
CA LEU A 294 14.32 17.67 -18.29
C LEU A 294 13.63 18.49 -17.19
N ALA A 295 14.31 18.78 -16.06
CA ALA A 295 13.75 19.61 -14.99
C ALA A 295 13.24 20.97 -15.50
N GLN A 296 14.03 21.64 -16.35
CA GLN A 296 13.67 22.96 -16.89
C GLN A 296 12.47 22.87 -17.83
N LEU A 297 12.26 21.74 -18.50
CA LEU A 297 11.14 21.52 -19.40
C LEU A 297 9.87 21.16 -18.62
N LEU A 298 9.98 20.39 -17.55
CA LEU A 298 8.86 20.07 -16.66
C LEU A 298 8.34 21.33 -15.93
N GLN A 299 9.20 22.32 -15.66
CA GLN A 299 8.78 23.63 -15.12
C GLN A 299 7.83 24.40 -16.05
N LEU A 300 7.84 24.11 -17.36
CA LEU A 300 6.90 24.71 -18.32
C LEU A 300 5.47 24.16 -18.16
N GLN A 301 5.29 23.11 -17.36
CA GLN A 301 4.00 22.45 -17.15
C GLN A 301 3.31 22.10 -18.47
N LEU A 302 4.06 21.49 -19.40
CA LEU A 302 3.60 21.24 -20.78
C LEU A 302 2.27 20.48 -20.87
N HIS A 303 1.96 19.66 -19.86
CA HIS A 303 0.65 19.00 -19.71
C HIS A 303 -0.55 19.96 -19.66
N ARG A 304 -0.34 21.26 -19.46
CA ARG A 304 -1.38 22.31 -19.47
C ARG A 304 -1.50 23.05 -20.81
N PHE A 305 -0.57 22.80 -21.74
CA PHE A 305 -0.40 23.54 -22.99
C PHE A 305 -0.22 22.58 -24.18
N GLU A 306 -0.89 21.43 -24.15
CA GLU A 306 -0.75 20.36 -25.16
C GLU A 306 -1.11 20.88 -26.57
N ASP A 307 -2.23 21.58 -26.70
CA ASP A 307 -2.70 22.14 -27.97
C ASP A 307 -1.73 23.21 -28.52
N GLU A 308 -1.18 24.05 -27.64
CA GLU A 308 -0.19 25.06 -28.03
C GLU A 308 1.14 24.43 -28.48
N VAL A 309 1.60 23.39 -27.79
CA VAL A 309 2.81 22.64 -28.17
C VAL A 309 2.62 22.01 -29.55
N GLN A 310 1.54 21.27 -29.74
CA GLN A 310 1.21 20.62 -31.01
C GLN A 310 1.14 21.67 -32.13
N GLY A 311 0.46 22.79 -31.90
CA GLY A 311 0.35 23.87 -32.88
C GLY A 311 1.69 24.52 -33.24
N ILE A 312 2.61 24.67 -32.28
CA ILE A 312 3.97 25.17 -32.54
C ILE A 312 4.77 24.16 -33.38
N VAL A 313 4.70 22.88 -33.03
CA VAL A 313 5.40 21.79 -33.73
C VAL A 313 4.90 21.67 -35.18
N ASP A 314 3.59 21.71 -35.39
CA ASP A 314 3.00 21.64 -36.73
C ASP A 314 3.44 22.81 -37.61
N ARG A 315 3.48 24.03 -37.06
CA ARG A 315 4.00 25.20 -37.78
C ARG A 315 5.48 25.01 -38.12
N ALA A 316 6.28 24.56 -37.17
CA ALA A 316 7.70 24.32 -37.40
C ALA A 316 7.95 23.29 -38.52
N VAL A 317 7.21 22.17 -38.51
CA VAL A 317 7.30 21.13 -39.55
C VAL A 317 6.91 21.66 -40.91
N LYS A 318 5.82 22.45 -41.00
CA LYS A 318 5.42 23.11 -42.25
C LYS A 318 6.50 24.06 -42.75
N GLU A 319 7.01 24.94 -41.89
CA GLU A 319 8.10 25.87 -42.24
C GLU A 319 9.35 25.15 -42.75
N MET A 320 9.75 24.05 -42.10
CA MET A 320 10.88 23.24 -42.56
C MET A 320 10.62 22.62 -43.94
N GLY A 321 9.39 22.17 -44.21
CA GLY A 321 8.97 21.70 -45.52
C GLY A 321 9.07 22.78 -46.59
N MET A 322 8.54 23.97 -46.30
CA MET A 322 8.62 25.12 -47.21
C MET A 322 10.07 25.51 -47.51
N GLU A 323 10.93 25.57 -46.49
CA GLU A 323 12.36 25.87 -46.66
C GLU A 323 13.10 24.82 -47.50
N LYS A 324 12.72 23.53 -47.37
CA LYS A 324 13.27 22.46 -48.20
C LYS A 324 12.90 22.67 -49.67
N THR A 325 11.61 22.92 -49.97
CA THR A 325 11.17 23.21 -51.33
C THR A 325 11.88 24.44 -51.91
N LEU A 326 12.01 25.53 -51.14
CA LEU A 326 12.75 26.72 -51.60
C LEU A 326 14.22 26.43 -51.90
N LYS A 327 14.89 25.57 -51.11
CA LYS A 327 16.27 25.15 -51.37
C LYS A 327 16.38 24.29 -52.62
N GLU A 328 15.43 23.38 -52.84
CA GLU A 328 15.39 22.56 -54.05
C GLU A 328 15.20 23.43 -55.29
N LEU A 329 14.28 24.40 -55.24
CA LEU A 329 14.11 25.40 -56.29
C LEU A 329 15.42 26.16 -56.56
N GLN A 330 16.06 26.69 -55.51
CA GLN A 330 17.33 27.39 -55.65
C GLN A 330 18.42 26.51 -56.28
N ALA A 331 18.51 25.24 -55.87
CA ALA A 331 19.49 24.30 -56.40
C ALA A 331 19.24 23.98 -57.87
N THR A 332 17.98 23.77 -58.26
CA THR A 332 17.57 23.57 -59.65
C THR A 332 17.99 24.76 -60.50
N TRP A 333 17.65 25.98 -60.09
CA TRP A 333 17.95 27.19 -60.86
C TRP A 333 19.43 27.58 -60.86
N ALA A 334 20.22 27.14 -59.88
CA ALA A 334 21.66 27.38 -59.85
C ALA A 334 22.42 26.63 -60.95
N GLY A 335 21.88 25.50 -61.44
CA GLY A 335 22.51 24.69 -62.49
C GLY A 335 21.87 24.82 -63.87
N MET A 336 20.79 25.60 -64.01
CA MET A 336 20.10 25.79 -65.28
C MET A 336 20.81 26.87 -66.12
N GLU A 337 21.11 26.53 -67.37
CA GLU A 337 21.78 27.42 -68.31
C GLU A 337 21.03 27.46 -69.65
N PHE A 338 21.03 28.63 -70.29
CA PHE A 338 20.50 28.76 -71.64
C PHE A 338 21.39 28.07 -72.66
N GLN A 339 20.80 27.24 -73.52
CA GLN A 339 21.50 26.57 -74.61
C GLN A 339 21.47 27.44 -75.87
N TYR A 340 22.58 27.45 -76.62
CA TYR A 340 22.72 28.26 -77.83
C TYR A 340 23.15 27.41 -79.02
N GLU A 341 22.61 27.72 -80.20
CA GLU A 341 22.98 27.12 -81.48
C GLU A 341 23.48 28.18 -82.46
N LEU A 342 24.44 27.86 -83.32
CA LEU A 342 24.98 28.82 -84.28
C LEU A 342 24.06 28.95 -85.50
N HIS A 343 23.72 30.20 -85.86
CA HIS A 343 22.99 30.47 -87.09
C HIS A 343 23.81 30.12 -88.34
N LEU A 344 23.27 29.23 -89.17
CA LEU A 344 23.94 28.59 -90.32
C LEU A 344 24.61 29.55 -91.32
N ARG A 345 24.15 30.81 -91.43
CA ARG A 345 24.67 31.79 -92.41
C ARG A 345 25.51 32.92 -91.82
N THR A 346 25.35 33.23 -90.55
CA THR A 346 25.95 34.41 -89.92
C THR A 346 26.83 34.06 -88.73
N SER A 347 26.85 32.79 -88.31
CA SER A 347 27.57 32.29 -87.13
C SER A 347 27.24 33.03 -85.84
N VAL A 348 26.05 33.65 -85.76
CA VAL A 348 25.56 34.32 -84.56
C VAL A 348 24.93 33.26 -83.64
N PRO A 349 25.23 33.26 -82.32
CA PRO A 349 24.58 32.36 -81.37
C PRO A 349 23.10 32.73 -81.22
N LEU A 350 22.22 31.79 -81.53
CA LEU A 350 20.78 31.85 -81.32
C LEU A 350 20.41 31.05 -80.09
N LEU A 351 19.49 31.57 -79.29
CA LEU A 351 18.92 30.83 -78.17
C LEU A 351 18.14 29.62 -78.71
N ARG A 352 18.47 28.43 -78.21
CA ARG A 352 17.71 27.21 -78.48
C ARG A 352 16.52 27.15 -77.51
N SER A 353 15.34 26.84 -78.02
CA SER A 353 14.19 26.54 -77.17
C SER A 353 14.40 25.21 -76.48
N ASP A 354 14.47 25.23 -75.16
CA ASP A 354 14.59 24.06 -74.31
C ASP A 354 13.23 23.82 -73.65
N GLU A 355 12.47 22.83 -74.15
CA GLU A 355 11.12 22.52 -73.65
C GLU A 355 11.17 22.02 -72.20
N ASP A 356 12.21 21.25 -71.84
CA ASP A 356 12.42 20.75 -70.49
C ASP A 356 12.64 21.90 -69.50
N LEU A 357 13.37 22.96 -69.91
CA LEU A 357 13.55 24.16 -69.08
C LEU A 357 12.23 24.89 -68.84
N ILE A 358 11.37 24.98 -69.85
CA ILE A 358 10.07 25.64 -69.74
C ILE A 358 9.13 24.82 -68.85
N GLU A 359 9.10 23.50 -68.98
CA GLU A 359 8.31 22.61 -68.12
C GLU A 359 8.74 22.75 -66.65
N VAL A 360 10.05 22.74 -66.37
CA VAL A 360 10.60 22.97 -65.03
C VAL A 360 10.23 24.37 -64.50
N LEU A 361 10.19 25.40 -65.36
CA LEU A 361 9.75 26.73 -64.96
C LEU A 361 8.29 26.74 -64.50
N GLU A 362 7.40 26.15 -65.28
CA GLU A 362 5.97 26.11 -65.02
C GLU A 362 5.68 25.31 -63.74
N ASP A 363 6.30 24.14 -63.59
CA ASP A 363 6.19 23.31 -62.38
C ASP A 363 6.66 24.05 -61.13
N ASN A 364 7.82 24.71 -61.20
CA ASN A 364 8.36 25.49 -60.10
C ASN A 364 7.46 26.69 -59.75
N GLN A 365 6.81 27.31 -60.75
CA GLN A 365 5.84 28.38 -60.54
C GLN A 365 4.59 27.86 -59.80
N VAL A 366 4.05 26.71 -60.18
CA VAL A 366 2.91 26.07 -59.50
C VAL A 366 3.28 25.71 -58.05
N GLN A 367 4.48 25.17 -57.82
CA GLN A 367 4.96 24.87 -56.47
C GLN A 367 5.03 26.13 -55.59
N LEU A 368 5.56 27.24 -56.12
CA LEU A 368 5.60 28.52 -55.39
C LEU A 368 4.21 29.09 -55.12
N GLN A 369 3.26 28.96 -56.06
CA GLN A 369 1.87 29.38 -55.85
C GLN A 369 1.22 28.60 -54.70
N ASN A 370 1.44 27.29 -54.65
CA ASN A 370 0.92 26.45 -53.57
C ASN A 370 1.50 26.84 -52.20
N LEU A 371 2.80 27.16 -52.13
CA LEU A 371 3.45 27.61 -50.89
C LEU A 371 2.92 28.96 -50.37
N MET A 372 2.48 29.86 -51.26
CA MET A 372 1.89 31.14 -50.85
C MET A 372 0.45 31.01 -50.30
N MET A 373 -0.26 29.94 -50.69
CA MET A 373 -1.64 29.70 -50.27
C MET A 373 -1.76 28.87 -48.98
N SER A 374 -0.68 28.18 -48.59
CA SER A 374 -0.57 27.32 -47.40
C SER A 374 -0.08 28.09 -46.18
#